data_AF-A0A7S4A5X2-F1
#
_entry.id   AF-A0A7S4A5X2-F1
#
_cell.length_a   1.000
_cell.length_b   1.000
_cell.length_c   1.000
_cell.angle_alpha   90.00
_cell.angle_beta   90.00
_cell.angle_gamma   90.00
#
_symmetry.space_group_name_H-M   'P 1'
#
loop_
_entity.id
_entity.type
_entity.pdbx_description
1 polymer ?
#
loop_
_entity_poly.entity_id
_entity_poly.type
_entity_poly.pdbx_seq_one_letter_code
_entity_poly.pdbx_strand_id
1 'polypeptide(L)'
;PDAHRARLREGAAARCLAAPAETVAGEKRFETRDAIVARLARGEACDQPEGVARVLRRAVADKKSRRDGLELGLRVLFELYAREKRGAARDAYDRCLLALLGALRDGLDAEERKLLAEAALGAPRLPDAAIAFLGDLCESPDHVALGLGALRDVATRRPAARDRCLRRALELTRRPDVAPEVREKAVRLATNQLWPNAALRETVVAFARAR
;
A
#
# COMPACT_ATOMS: atom_id res chain seq x y z
N PRO A 1 -16.60 37.46 6.79
CA PRO A 1 -15.57 37.16 5.75
C PRO A 1 -15.22 35.66 5.65
N ASP A 2 -15.04 34.97 6.79
CA ASP A 2 -14.62 33.56 6.81
C ASP A 2 -15.72 32.55 6.49
N ALA A 3 -16.96 32.80 6.90
CA ALA A 3 -18.08 31.89 6.61
C ALA A 3 -18.40 31.80 5.09
N HIS A 4 -18.17 32.88 4.34
CA HIS A 4 -18.35 32.91 2.89
C HIS A 4 -17.25 32.13 2.18
N ARG A 5 -15.99 32.24 2.64
CA ARG A 5 -14.87 31.44 2.14
C ARG A 5 -15.02 29.95 2.48
N ALA A 6 -15.54 29.62 3.66
CA ALA A 6 -15.85 28.25 4.06
C ALA A 6 -16.94 27.65 3.16
N ARG A 7 -18.05 28.37 2.94
CA ARG A 7 -19.12 27.96 2.01
C ARG A 7 -18.67 27.83 0.56
N LEU A 8 -17.76 28.71 0.10
CA LEU A 8 -17.18 28.62 -1.24
C LEU A 8 -16.27 27.39 -1.39
N ARG A 9 -15.51 27.03 -0.34
CA ARG A 9 -14.64 25.84 -0.30
C ARG A 9 -15.45 24.55 -0.23
N GLU A 10 -16.51 24.50 0.57
CA GLU A 10 -17.46 23.38 0.61
C GLU A 10 -18.18 23.20 -0.74
N GLY A 11 -18.63 24.30 -1.34
CA GLY A 11 -19.25 24.28 -2.66
C GLY A 11 -18.30 23.84 -3.77
N ALA A 12 -17.02 24.21 -3.69
CA ALA A 12 -16.00 23.74 -4.63
C ALA A 12 -15.71 22.24 -4.44
N ALA A 13 -15.63 21.76 -3.20
CA ALA A 13 -15.44 20.35 -2.88
C ALA A 13 -16.61 19.48 -3.37
N ALA A 14 -17.86 19.93 -3.18
CA ALA A 14 -19.05 19.26 -3.68
C ALA A 14 -19.06 19.18 -5.22
N ARG A 15 -18.65 20.25 -5.92
CA ARG A 15 -18.57 20.28 -7.39
C ARG A 15 -17.49 19.35 -7.96
N CYS A 16 -16.35 19.21 -7.27
CA CYS A 16 -15.32 18.25 -7.67
C CYS A 16 -15.73 16.79 -7.43
N LEU A 17 -16.56 16.52 -6.42
CA LEU A 17 -17.12 15.19 -6.15
C LEU A 17 -18.26 14.83 -7.11
N ALA A 18 -18.99 15.82 -7.62
CA ALA A 18 -20.12 15.66 -8.54
C ALA A 18 -19.74 15.68 -10.03
N ALA A 19 -18.48 15.95 -10.38
CA ALA A 19 -18.05 16.00 -11.79
C ALA A 19 -18.09 14.59 -12.42
N PRO A 20 -18.85 14.40 -13.53
CA PRO A 20 -18.97 13.10 -14.19
C PRO A 20 -17.62 12.63 -14.73
N ALA A 21 -17.44 11.30 -14.71
CA ALA A 21 -16.19 10.57 -14.87
C ALA A 21 -15.43 10.78 -16.20
N GLU A 22 -15.98 11.56 -17.13
CA GLU A 22 -15.50 11.66 -18.52
C GLU A 22 -14.56 12.85 -18.78
N THR A 23 -14.41 13.81 -17.86
CA THR A 23 -13.56 15.00 -18.08
C THR A 23 -12.08 14.80 -17.74
N VAL A 24 -11.64 13.57 -17.47
CA VAL A 24 -10.30 13.28 -16.90
C VAL A 24 -9.35 12.70 -17.97
N ALA A 25 -9.52 13.01 -19.24
CA ALA A 25 -8.59 12.56 -20.30
C ALA A 25 -7.53 13.63 -20.58
N GLY A 26 -6.24 13.29 -20.37
CA GLY A 26 -5.09 14.09 -20.82
C GLY A 26 -4.47 14.99 -19.75
N GLU A 27 -4.89 16.25 -19.68
CA GLU A 27 -4.13 17.30 -18.98
C GLU A 27 -4.68 17.64 -17.58
N LYS A 28 -6.01 17.60 -17.40
CA LYS A 28 -6.67 17.85 -16.09
C LYS A 28 -6.27 16.86 -15.00
N ARG A 29 -5.73 15.70 -15.39
CA ARG A 29 -5.32 14.61 -14.50
C ARG A 29 -4.08 15.02 -13.68
N PHE A 30 -3.15 15.78 -14.27
CA PHE A 30 -1.93 16.27 -13.60
C PHE A 30 -2.20 17.51 -12.73
N GLU A 31 -2.99 18.47 -13.22
CA GLU A 31 -3.42 19.60 -12.38
C GLU A 31 -4.18 19.14 -11.13
N THR A 32 -5.01 18.09 -11.27
CA THR A 32 -5.71 17.50 -10.12
C THR A 32 -4.74 16.79 -9.17
N ARG A 33 -3.70 16.11 -9.68
CA ARG A 33 -2.65 15.47 -8.86
C ARG A 33 -1.90 16.50 -8.02
N ASP A 34 -1.42 17.55 -8.66
CA ASP A 34 -0.67 18.61 -7.98
C ASP A 34 -1.56 19.38 -7.02
N ALA A 35 -2.84 19.58 -7.35
CA ALA A 35 -3.82 20.15 -6.43
C ALA A 35 -4.05 19.27 -5.19
N ILE A 36 -4.11 17.94 -5.33
CA ILE A 36 -4.24 17.00 -4.20
C ILE A 36 -3.01 17.10 -3.30
N VAL A 37 -1.81 17.01 -3.88
CA VAL A 37 -0.55 17.12 -3.15
C VAL A 37 -0.43 18.50 -2.47
N ALA A 38 -0.78 19.59 -3.16
CA ALA A 38 -0.75 20.94 -2.61
C ALA A 38 -1.77 21.17 -1.49
N ARG A 39 -2.94 20.51 -1.53
CA ARG A 39 -3.93 20.55 -0.45
C ARG A 39 -3.47 19.76 0.78
N LEU A 40 -2.89 18.58 0.56
CA LEU A 40 -2.21 17.84 1.61
C LEU A 40 -1.10 18.70 2.22
N ALA A 41 -0.26 19.32 1.39
CA ALA A 41 0.81 20.24 1.78
C ALA A 41 0.31 21.45 2.60
N ARG A 42 -0.97 21.83 2.49
CA ARG A 42 -1.61 22.88 3.29
C ARG A 42 -2.35 22.37 4.54
N GLY A 43 -2.39 21.06 4.77
CA GLY A 43 -3.07 20.44 5.91
C GLY A 43 -4.57 20.23 5.74
N GLU A 44 -5.19 20.80 4.69
CA GLU A 44 -6.65 20.74 4.44
C GLU A 44 -7.20 19.32 4.25
N ALA A 45 -6.32 18.38 3.90
CA ALA A 45 -6.68 16.99 3.62
C ALA A 45 -6.38 16.04 4.81
N CYS A 46 -5.66 16.50 5.84
CA CYS A 46 -5.45 15.74 7.07
C CYS A 46 -6.73 15.59 7.88
N ASP A 47 -7.67 16.54 7.74
CA ASP A 47 -9.00 16.50 8.37
C ASP A 47 -9.95 15.50 7.68
N GLN A 48 -9.59 14.98 6.49
CA GLN A 48 -10.43 14.09 5.69
C GLN A 48 -9.63 12.92 5.07
N PRO A 49 -8.99 12.06 5.88
CA PRO A 49 -8.16 10.97 5.38
C PRO A 49 -8.93 9.98 4.49
N GLU A 50 -10.22 9.78 4.74
CA GLU A 50 -11.11 8.92 3.94
C GLU A 50 -11.31 9.48 2.52
N GLY A 51 -11.36 10.81 2.38
CA GLY A 51 -11.47 11.49 1.10
C GLY A 51 -10.22 11.28 0.26
N VAL A 52 -9.05 11.48 0.86
CA VAL A 52 -7.74 11.25 0.23
C VAL A 52 -7.60 9.79 -0.17
N ALA A 53 -7.88 8.86 0.75
CA ALA A 53 -7.88 7.43 0.49
C ALA A 53 -8.78 7.05 -0.69
N ARG A 54 -10.00 7.61 -0.78
CA ARG A 54 -10.92 7.37 -1.91
C ARG A 54 -10.34 7.83 -3.24
N VAL A 55 -9.71 9.01 -3.27
CA VAL A 55 -9.08 9.55 -4.47
C VAL A 55 -7.90 8.68 -4.91
N LEU A 56 -7.05 8.25 -3.97
CA LEU A 56 -5.93 7.35 -4.28
C LEU A 56 -6.41 6.00 -4.83
N ARG A 57 -7.45 5.41 -4.24
CA ARG A 57 -8.06 4.18 -4.76
C ARG A 57 -8.53 4.34 -6.20
N ARG A 58 -9.21 5.45 -6.50
CA ARG A 58 -9.67 5.75 -7.86
C ARG A 58 -8.51 5.97 -8.83
N ALA A 59 -7.41 6.57 -8.38
CA ALA A 59 -6.23 6.84 -9.20
C ALA A 59 -5.53 5.55 -9.65
N VAL A 60 -5.59 4.47 -8.86
CA VAL A 60 -5.01 3.17 -9.22
C VAL A 60 -6.02 2.19 -9.82
N ALA A 61 -7.31 2.54 -9.90
CA ALA A 61 -8.34 1.66 -10.42
C ALA A 61 -8.19 1.42 -11.94
N ASP A 62 -7.91 2.47 -12.71
CA ASP A 62 -7.74 2.40 -14.17
C ASP A 62 -6.38 1.83 -14.55
N LYS A 63 -6.37 0.67 -15.23
CA LYS A 63 -5.16 -0.01 -15.69
C LYS A 63 -4.21 0.91 -16.48
N LYS A 64 -4.74 1.79 -17.34
CA LYS A 64 -3.92 2.67 -18.19
C LYS A 64 -3.16 3.73 -17.39
N SER A 65 -3.68 4.14 -16.24
CA SER A 65 -3.09 5.21 -15.43
C SER A 65 -2.64 4.76 -14.04
N ARG A 66 -2.71 3.46 -13.77
CA ARG A 66 -2.41 2.86 -12.48
C ARG A 66 -1.01 3.20 -11.96
N ARG A 67 -0.02 3.16 -12.85
CA ARG A 67 1.37 3.46 -12.50
C ARG A 67 1.55 4.90 -12.03
N ASP A 68 0.95 5.84 -12.73
CA ASP A 68 0.97 7.23 -12.30
C ASP A 68 0.13 7.46 -11.02
N GLY A 69 -0.97 6.71 -10.87
CA GLY A 69 -1.78 6.72 -9.65
C GLY A 69 -0.99 6.24 -8.44
N LEU A 70 -0.13 5.23 -8.63
CA LEU A 70 0.83 4.77 -7.63
C LEU A 70 1.86 5.86 -7.32
N GLU A 71 2.42 6.53 -8.33
CA GLU A 71 3.36 7.63 -8.12
C GLU A 71 2.73 8.77 -7.30
N LEU A 72 1.50 9.17 -7.64
CA LEU A 72 0.73 10.13 -6.85
C LEU A 72 0.55 9.63 -5.41
N GLY A 73 0.13 8.37 -5.24
CA GLY A 73 -0.06 7.76 -3.93
C GLY A 73 1.21 7.83 -3.08
N LEU A 74 2.37 7.54 -3.67
CA LEU A 74 3.65 7.68 -2.97
C LEU A 74 3.95 9.13 -2.59
N ARG A 75 3.77 10.10 -3.50
CA ARG A 75 3.96 11.53 -3.16
C ARG A 75 3.08 11.97 -1.99
N VAL A 76 1.80 11.56 -2.00
CA VAL A 76 0.87 11.80 -0.89
C VAL A 76 1.36 11.17 0.42
N LEU A 77 1.85 9.93 0.37
CA LEU A 77 2.40 9.26 1.54
C LEU A 77 3.66 9.96 2.08
N PHE A 78 4.54 10.46 1.23
CA PHE A 78 5.70 11.27 1.64
C PHE A 78 5.28 12.56 2.34
N GLU A 79 4.27 13.26 1.82
CA GLU A 79 3.72 14.47 2.46
C GLU A 79 3.07 14.20 3.82
N LEU A 80 2.32 13.10 3.93
CA LEU A 80 1.72 12.67 5.20
C LEU A 80 2.79 12.24 6.21
N TYR A 81 3.84 11.55 5.75
CA TYR A 81 4.95 11.16 6.61
C TYR A 81 5.78 12.35 7.10
N ALA A 82 6.02 13.35 6.25
CA ALA A 82 6.68 14.58 6.66
C ALA A 82 5.89 15.31 7.76
N ARG A 83 4.56 15.22 7.75
CA ARG A 83 3.70 15.73 8.83
C ARG A 83 3.74 14.88 10.08
N GLU A 84 3.79 13.56 9.93
CA GLU A 84 4.00 12.61 11.04
C GLU A 84 5.23 12.96 11.85
N LYS A 85 6.33 13.30 11.17
CA LYS A 85 7.56 13.75 11.83
C LYS A 85 7.44 15.07 12.58
N ARG A 86 6.40 15.86 12.31
CA ARG A 86 6.04 17.07 13.04
C ARG A 86 4.94 16.83 14.08
N GLY A 87 4.56 15.56 14.33
CA GLY A 87 3.58 15.17 15.34
C GLY A 87 2.13 15.11 14.86
N ALA A 88 1.85 15.14 13.56
CA ALA A 88 0.49 15.14 13.00
C ALA A 88 0.27 14.05 11.94
N ALA A 89 -0.98 13.71 11.61
CA ALA A 89 -1.33 12.89 10.43
C ALA A 89 -0.80 11.43 10.39
N ARG A 90 -0.38 10.84 11.52
CA ARG A 90 0.03 9.42 11.59
C ARG A 90 -1.09 8.47 11.14
N ASP A 91 -2.29 8.67 11.67
CA ASP A 91 -3.45 7.84 11.33
C ASP A 91 -3.90 8.03 9.87
N ALA A 92 -3.77 9.26 9.36
CA ALA A 92 -4.06 9.57 7.97
C ALA A 92 -3.09 8.85 7.03
N TYR A 93 -1.80 8.84 7.38
CA TYR A 93 -0.78 8.08 6.66
C TYR A 93 -1.14 6.58 6.61
N ASP A 94 -1.41 5.97 7.76
CA ASP A 94 -1.70 4.53 7.85
C ASP A 94 -2.96 4.17 7.04
N ARG A 95 -4.03 4.97 7.14
CA ARG A 95 -5.27 4.79 6.37
C ARG A 95 -5.04 4.93 4.86
N CYS A 96 -4.30 5.95 4.42
CA CYS A 96 -4.01 6.16 3.01
C CYS A 96 -3.15 5.05 2.42
N LEU A 97 -2.16 4.56 3.16
CA LEU A 97 -1.33 3.44 2.71
C LEU A 97 -2.16 2.16 2.56
N LEU A 98 -2.98 1.82 3.56
CA LEU A 98 -3.84 0.65 3.51
C LEU A 98 -4.86 0.74 2.37
N ALA A 99 -5.44 1.93 2.14
CA ALA A 99 -6.34 2.15 1.02
C ALA A 99 -5.65 1.95 -0.34
N LEU A 100 -4.41 2.43 -0.48
CA LEU A 100 -3.62 2.24 -1.69
C LEU A 100 -3.31 0.75 -1.94
N LEU A 101 -2.84 0.04 -0.92
CA LEU A 101 -2.56 -1.40 -1.00
C LEU A 101 -3.83 -2.22 -1.29
N GLY A 102 -4.95 -1.86 -0.68
CA GLY A 102 -6.27 -2.47 -0.93
C GLY A 102 -6.72 -2.32 -2.39
N ALA A 103 -6.67 -1.11 -2.94
CA ALA A 103 -7.07 -0.91 -4.33
C ALA A 103 -6.13 -1.57 -5.34
N LEU A 104 -4.84 -1.70 -5.01
CA LEU A 104 -3.92 -2.50 -5.82
C LEU A 104 -4.31 -3.99 -5.75
N ARG A 105 -4.52 -4.58 -4.56
CA ARG A 105 -4.99 -5.98 -4.46
C ARG A 105 -6.20 -6.26 -5.37
N ASP A 106 -7.18 -5.36 -5.39
CA ASP A 106 -8.45 -5.56 -6.09
C ASP A 106 -8.35 -5.36 -7.63
N GLY A 107 -7.35 -4.63 -8.11
CA GLY A 107 -7.27 -4.20 -9.52
C GLY A 107 -6.14 -4.80 -10.34
N LEU A 108 -5.18 -5.48 -9.72
CA LEU A 108 -3.98 -5.98 -10.40
C LEU A 108 -4.24 -7.24 -11.21
N ASP A 109 -3.73 -7.26 -12.44
CA ASP A 109 -3.61 -8.50 -13.21
C ASP A 109 -2.29 -9.24 -12.89
N ALA A 110 -2.03 -10.32 -13.63
CA ALA A 110 -0.83 -11.14 -13.42
C ALA A 110 0.49 -10.39 -13.72
N GLU A 111 0.50 -9.44 -14.66
CA GLU A 111 1.68 -8.68 -15.07
C GLU A 111 1.99 -7.54 -14.10
N GLU A 112 0.96 -7.03 -13.42
CA GLU A 112 1.05 -5.88 -12.54
C GLU A 112 1.28 -6.25 -11.07
N ARG A 113 1.33 -7.53 -10.70
CA ARG A 113 1.53 -8.00 -9.30
C ARG A 113 2.69 -7.30 -8.57
N LYS A 114 3.73 -6.89 -9.30
CA LYS A 114 4.88 -6.13 -8.75
C LYS A 114 4.50 -4.77 -8.17
N LEU A 115 3.43 -4.12 -8.63
CA LEU A 115 3.00 -2.80 -8.19
C LEU A 115 2.62 -2.78 -6.71
N LEU A 116 2.10 -3.88 -6.16
CA LEU A 116 1.81 -3.99 -4.73
C LEU A 116 3.10 -3.94 -3.90
N ALA A 117 4.13 -4.70 -4.31
CA ALA A 117 5.42 -4.69 -3.67
C ALA A 117 6.11 -3.33 -3.83
N GLU A 118 6.04 -2.71 -5.00
CA GLU A 118 6.55 -1.36 -5.27
C GLU A 118 5.88 -0.31 -4.37
N ALA A 119 4.56 -0.39 -4.13
CA ALA A 119 3.86 0.48 -3.20
C ALA A 119 4.39 0.35 -1.77
N ALA A 120 4.51 -0.89 -1.26
CA ALA A 120 5.02 -1.15 0.08
C ALA A 120 6.50 -0.73 0.23
N LEU A 121 7.29 -0.91 -0.83
CA LEU A 121 8.71 -0.54 -0.89
C LEU A 121 8.94 0.95 -1.09
N GLY A 122 8.01 1.67 -1.72
CA GLY A 122 8.09 3.11 -1.93
C GLY A 122 7.62 3.92 -0.72
N ALA A 123 6.73 3.37 0.12
CA ALA A 123 6.14 4.07 1.26
C ALA A 123 7.19 4.42 2.34
N PRO A 124 7.36 5.68 2.78
CA PRO A 124 8.45 6.10 3.67
C PRO A 124 8.48 5.39 5.04
N ARG A 125 7.31 4.94 5.52
CA ARG A 125 7.16 4.06 6.70
C ARG A 125 6.27 2.88 6.35
N LEU A 126 6.63 1.69 6.84
CA LEU A 126 5.77 0.53 6.73
C LEU A 126 5.19 0.18 8.11
N PRO A 127 3.94 0.58 8.42
CA PRO A 127 3.27 0.21 9.67
C PRO A 127 3.04 -1.30 9.76
N ASP A 128 2.92 -1.81 10.98
CA ASP A 128 2.61 -3.23 11.20
C ASP A 128 1.27 -3.62 10.59
N ALA A 129 0.28 -2.70 10.56
CA ALA A 129 -0.99 -2.92 9.87
C ALA A 129 -0.80 -3.19 8.35
N ALA A 130 0.18 -2.56 7.71
CA ALA A 130 0.48 -2.84 6.30
C ALA A 130 1.17 -4.20 6.12
N ILE A 131 2.02 -4.61 7.06
CA ILE A 131 2.63 -5.96 7.05
C ILE A 131 1.55 -7.02 7.29
N ALA A 132 0.63 -6.78 8.24
CA ALA A 132 -0.52 -7.64 8.50
C ALA A 132 -1.38 -7.77 7.23
N PHE A 133 -1.73 -6.66 6.59
CA PHE A 133 -2.46 -6.67 5.31
C PHE A 133 -1.78 -7.56 4.26
N LEU A 134 -0.46 -7.44 4.07
CA LEU A 134 0.28 -8.29 3.13
C LEU A 134 0.27 -9.76 3.54
N GLY A 135 0.31 -10.05 4.84
CA GLY A 135 0.18 -11.39 5.39
C GLY A 135 -1.19 -12.01 5.16
N ASP A 136 -2.25 -11.23 5.26
CA ASP A 136 -3.62 -11.71 5.08
C ASP A 136 -3.89 -12.08 3.61
N LEU A 137 -3.22 -11.40 2.66
CA LEU A 137 -3.21 -11.83 1.26
C LEU A 137 -2.64 -13.23 1.08
N CYS A 138 -1.69 -13.63 1.93
CA CYS A 138 -1.06 -14.93 1.84
C CYS A 138 -2.01 -16.07 2.23
N GLU A 139 -3.08 -15.79 2.98
CA GLU A 139 -4.02 -16.81 3.44
C GLU A 139 -5.06 -17.20 2.37
N SER A 140 -5.24 -16.34 1.36
CA SER A 140 -6.12 -16.61 0.22
C SER A 140 -5.37 -17.37 -0.89
N PRO A 141 -5.89 -18.51 -1.39
CA PRO A 141 -5.29 -19.23 -2.52
C PRO A 141 -5.14 -18.39 -3.80
N ASP A 142 -6.00 -17.39 -3.99
CA ASP A 142 -5.99 -16.52 -5.17
C ASP A 142 -4.90 -15.44 -5.09
N HIS A 143 -4.62 -14.97 -3.86
CA HIS A 143 -3.70 -13.87 -3.60
C HIS A 143 -2.36 -14.32 -2.99
N VAL A 144 -2.20 -15.59 -2.62
CA VAL A 144 -1.00 -16.07 -1.91
C VAL A 144 0.30 -15.80 -2.65
N ALA A 145 0.33 -15.95 -3.98
CA ALA A 145 1.52 -15.65 -4.77
C ALA A 145 1.86 -14.14 -4.74
N LEU A 146 0.84 -13.28 -4.73
CA LEU A 146 0.99 -11.83 -4.64
C LEU A 146 1.51 -11.43 -3.24
N GLY A 147 0.88 -11.94 -2.18
CA GLY A 147 1.26 -11.66 -0.80
C GLY A 147 2.68 -12.15 -0.46
N LEU A 148 2.99 -13.41 -0.79
CA LEU A 148 4.32 -13.99 -0.52
C LEU A 148 5.43 -13.27 -1.30
N GLY A 149 5.16 -12.90 -2.56
CA GLY A 149 6.09 -12.10 -3.36
C GLY A 149 6.36 -10.74 -2.74
N ALA A 150 5.30 -10.04 -2.30
CA ALA A 150 5.43 -8.74 -1.64
C ALA A 150 6.19 -8.84 -0.31
N LEU A 151 5.87 -9.81 0.56
CA LEU A 151 6.58 -10.02 1.82
C LEU A 151 8.07 -10.32 1.61
N ARG A 152 8.40 -11.17 0.63
CA ARG A 152 9.80 -11.46 0.25
C ARG A 152 10.52 -10.20 -0.21
N ASP A 153 9.91 -9.42 -1.09
CA ASP A 153 10.53 -8.22 -1.66
C ASP A 153 10.76 -7.14 -0.60
N VAL A 154 9.77 -6.93 0.27
CA VAL A 154 9.90 -6.05 1.44
C VAL A 154 10.99 -6.56 2.38
N ALA A 155 11.01 -7.85 2.73
CA ALA A 155 12.03 -8.41 3.62
C ALA A 155 13.46 -8.28 3.07
N THR A 156 13.60 -8.43 1.76
CA THR A 156 14.90 -8.30 1.08
C THR A 156 15.40 -6.86 1.14
N ARG A 157 14.54 -5.88 0.84
CA ARG A 157 14.96 -4.49 0.62
C ARG A 157 14.78 -3.58 1.84
N ARG A 158 14.05 -4.02 2.88
CA ARG A 158 13.79 -3.22 4.10
C ARG A 158 14.25 -3.97 5.36
N PRO A 159 15.51 -3.76 5.82
CA PRO A 159 16.03 -4.40 7.02
C PRO A 159 15.13 -4.24 8.26
N ALA A 160 14.55 -3.05 8.47
CA ALA A 160 13.69 -2.76 9.62
C ALA A 160 12.36 -3.53 9.67
N ALA A 161 11.91 -4.08 8.53
CA ALA A 161 10.69 -4.89 8.42
C ALA A 161 10.99 -6.37 8.14
N ARG A 162 12.26 -6.73 7.92
CA ARG A 162 12.69 -8.05 7.45
C ARG A 162 12.14 -9.18 8.29
N ASP A 163 12.43 -9.18 9.59
CA ASP A 163 12.04 -10.29 10.45
C ASP A 163 10.52 -10.42 10.57
N ARG A 164 9.79 -9.30 10.64
CA ARG A 164 8.33 -9.31 10.70
C ARG A 164 7.71 -9.89 9.42
N CYS A 165 8.22 -9.49 8.25
CA CYS A 165 7.76 -10.03 6.97
C CYS A 165 8.12 -11.51 6.78
N LEU A 166 9.34 -11.91 7.14
CA LEU A 166 9.78 -13.30 7.03
C LEU A 166 9.01 -14.22 7.97
N ARG A 167 8.81 -13.83 9.24
CA ARG A 167 8.02 -14.63 10.19
C ARG A 167 6.62 -14.87 9.68
N ARG A 168 5.93 -13.83 9.19
CA ARG A 168 4.57 -13.97 8.64
C ARG A 168 4.50 -14.95 7.47
N ALA A 169 5.47 -14.89 6.55
CA ALA A 169 5.55 -15.83 5.43
C ALA A 169 5.89 -17.27 5.88
N LEU A 170 6.77 -17.42 6.87
CA LEU A 170 7.23 -18.73 7.36
C LEU A 170 6.18 -19.43 8.24
N GLU A 171 5.40 -18.69 9.02
CA GLU A 171 4.29 -19.23 9.83
C GLU A 171 3.29 -20.02 8.98
N LEU A 172 3.04 -19.57 7.75
CA LEU A 172 2.15 -20.25 6.81
C LEU A 172 2.64 -21.64 6.40
N THR A 173 3.92 -21.96 6.56
CA THR A 173 4.42 -23.32 6.31
C THR A 173 3.94 -24.35 7.32
N ARG A 174 3.49 -23.90 8.50
CA ARG A 174 3.09 -24.77 9.63
C ARG A 174 1.62 -24.67 10.01
N ARG A 175 0.89 -23.70 9.46
CA ARG A 175 -0.50 -23.42 9.82
C ARG A 175 -1.48 -24.45 9.24
N PRO A 176 -2.14 -25.29 10.05
CA PRO A 176 -3.06 -26.30 9.55
C PRO A 176 -4.39 -25.73 9.06
N ASP A 177 -4.74 -24.53 9.51
CA ASP A 177 -5.99 -23.81 9.25
C ASP A 177 -6.04 -23.14 7.86
N VAL A 178 -4.90 -22.97 7.18
CA VAL A 178 -4.86 -22.47 5.81
C VAL A 178 -4.91 -23.62 4.79
N ALA A 179 -5.34 -23.31 3.57
CA ALA A 179 -5.43 -24.30 2.49
C ALA A 179 -4.07 -24.97 2.18
N PRO A 180 -4.04 -26.26 1.80
CA PRO A 180 -2.79 -26.96 1.48
C PRO A 180 -1.92 -26.25 0.44
N GLU A 181 -2.53 -25.63 -0.57
CA GLU A 181 -1.87 -24.91 -1.65
C GLU A 181 -1.15 -23.66 -1.13
N VAL A 182 -1.69 -23.01 -0.10
CA VAL A 182 -1.06 -21.87 0.58
C VAL A 182 0.22 -22.33 1.27
N ARG A 183 0.15 -23.43 2.03
CA ARG A 183 1.31 -24.01 2.71
C ARG A 183 2.39 -24.42 1.71
N GLU A 184 2.01 -25.10 0.63
CA GLU A 184 2.94 -25.56 -0.40
C GLU A 184 3.69 -24.37 -1.03
N LYS A 185 2.98 -23.29 -1.38
CA LYS A 185 3.61 -22.08 -1.93
C LYS A 185 4.52 -21.38 -0.92
N ALA A 186 4.15 -21.37 0.37
CA ALA A 186 4.99 -20.83 1.43
C ALA A 186 6.28 -21.66 1.62
N VAL A 187 6.18 -22.99 1.60
CA VAL A 187 7.35 -23.90 1.65
C VAL A 187 8.25 -23.65 0.44
N ARG A 188 7.66 -23.58 -0.77
CA ARG A 188 8.41 -23.29 -2.00
C ARG A 188 9.10 -21.93 -1.97
N LEU A 189 8.46 -20.91 -1.41
CA LEU A 189 9.10 -19.61 -1.18
C LEU A 189 10.32 -19.77 -0.26
N ALA A 190 10.14 -20.45 0.88
CA ALA A 190 11.19 -20.64 1.87
C ALA A 190 12.40 -21.39 1.30
N THR A 191 12.17 -22.50 0.58
CA THR A 191 13.25 -23.33 0.04
C THR A 191 13.94 -22.71 -1.17
N ASN A 192 13.18 -22.10 -2.08
CA ASN A 192 13.71 -21.70 -3.39
C ASN A 192 14.14 -20.24 -3.45
N GLN A 193 13.66 -19.39 -2.54
CA GLN A 193 13.88 -17.94 -2.63
C GLN A 193 14.44 -17.34 -1.34
N LEU A 194 13.99 -17.79 -0.16
CA LEU A 194 14.51 -17.28 1.11
C LEU A 194 15.83 -17.96 1.51
N TRP A 195 15.88 -19.29 1.45
CA TRP A 195 17.08 -20.07 1.83
C TRP A 195 18.33 -19.75 0.99
N PRO A 196 18.25 -19.61 -0.35
CA PRO A 196 19.42 -19.26 -1.14
C PRO A 196 19.94 -17.85 -0.84
N ASN A 197 19.08 -16.95 -0.36
CA ASN A 197 19.45 -15.57 -0.06
C ASN A 197 20.17 -15.48 1.30
N ALA A 198 21.47 -15.19 1.27
CA ALA A 198 22.31 -15.09 2.47
C ALA A 198 21.77 -14.10 3.53
N ALA A 199 21.15 -12.99 3.10
CA ALA A 199 20.62 -11.98 4.02
C ALA A 199 19.34 -12.40 4.74
N LEU A 200 18.67 -13.47 4.26
CA LEU A 200 17.41 -13.98 4.82
C LEU A 200 17.59 -15.36 5.48
N ARG A 201 18.65 -16.08 5.11
CA ARG A 201 18.90 -17.47 5.53
C ARG A 201 18.93 -17.65 7.04
N GLU A 202 19.54 -16.73 7.78
CA GLU A 202 19.62 -16.84 9.24
C GLU A 202 18.23 -16.86 9.89
N THR A 203 17.34 -15.96 9.47
CA THR A 203 15.95 -15.92 9.97
C THR A 203 15.20 -17.22 9.62
N VAL A 204 15.44 -17.79 8.44
CA VAL A 204 14.85 -19.08 8.03
C VAL A 204 15.36 -20.22 8.92
N VAL A 205 16.67 -20.30 9.19
CA VAL A 205 17.27 -21.30 10.09
C VAL A 205 16.72 -21.15 11.50
N ALA A 206 16.66 -19.93 12.02
CA ALA A 206 16.13 -19.64 13.35
C ALA A 206 14.68 -20.09 13.47
N PHE A 207 13.84 -19.79 12.48
CA PHE A 207 12.45 -20.24 12.45
C PHE A 207 12.33 -21.77 12.37
N ALA A 208 13.12 -22.42 11.52
CA ALA A 208 13.11 -23.87 11.39
C ALA A 208 13.49 -24.58 12.69
N ARG A 209 14.39 -23.99 13.49
CA ARG A 209 14.83 -24.49 14.80
C ARG A 209 13.86 -24.17 15.93
N ALA A 210 13.11 -23.07 15.84
CA ALA A 210 12.06 -22.75 16.79
C ALA A 210 11.00 -23.85 16.74
N ARG A 211 10.87 -24.62 17.82
CA ARG A 211 9.83 -25.63 18.01
C ARG A 211 8.52 -24.96 18.37
#